data_AF-A0A9C8EY08-F1
#
_entry.id   AF-A0A9C8EY08-F1
#
_cell.length_a   1.000
_cell.length_b   1.000
_cell.length_c   1.000
_cell.angle_alpha   90.00
_cell.angle_beta   90.00
_cell.angle_gamma   90.00
#
_symmetry.space_group_name_H-M   'P 1'
#
loop_
_entity.id
_entity.type
_entity.pdbx_description
1 polymer ?
#
loop_
_entity_poly.entity_id
_entity_poly.type
_entity_poly.pdbx_seq_one_letter_code
_entity_poly.pdbx_strand_id
1 'polypeptide(L)'
;MKTRVDLREKIYREQLHILEQFLKKISVRSEIEQHTRYLFSFAEALSKLMNLPAQDVHFFLVSAALHDLGKTLVPERILQKKSSLTSSEFNMVKLHPVIGLRTIEAAGLLVPQEVKIAIHHHHETPDGSGYYFIENPTFLSRLL
;
A
#
# COMPACT_ATOMS: atom_id res chain seq x y z
N MET A 1 -4.33 -28.94 20.23
CA MET A 1 -3.23 -28.54 19.31
C MET A 1 -3.79 -28.13 17.93
N LYS A 2 -4.70 -27.13 17.88
CA LYS A 2 -5.41 -26.68 16.66
C LYS A 2 -5.40 -25.14 16.46
N THR A 3 -4.71 -24.38 17.30
CA THR A 3 -4.99 -22.94 17.49
C THR A 3 -4.08 -21.97 16.70
N ARG A 4 -2.89 -22.38 16.23
CA ARG A 4 -1.95 -21.45 15.55
C ARG A 4 -2.12 -21.37 14.03
N VAL A 5 -2.49 -22.48 13.38
CA VAL A 5 -2.74 -22.51 11.92
C VAL A 5 -4.03 -21.76 11.58
N ASP A 6 -5.04 -21.91 12.44
CA ASP A 6 -6.37 -21.31 12.30
C ASP A 6 -6.33 -19.78 12.44
N LEU A 7 -5.49 -19.27 13.34
CA LEU A 7 -5.31 -17.83 13.51
C LEU A 7 -4.62 -17.19 12.30
N ARG A 8 -3.63 -17.87 11.70
CA ARG A 8 -2.92 -17.38 10.50
C ARG A 8 -3.84 -17.35 9.28
N GLU A 9 -4.64 -18.40 9.09
CA GLU A 9 -5.71 -18.46 8.07
C GLU A 9 -6.74 -17.36 8.27
N LYS A 10 -7.18 -17.14 9.51
CA LYS A 10 -8.18 -16.12 9.84
C LYS A 10 -7.67 -14.70 9.58
N ILE A 11 -6.44 -14.42 10.00
CA ILE A 11 -5.74 -13.14 9.77
C ILE A 11 -5.56 -12.91 8.25
N TYR A 12 -5.18 -13.95 7.50
CA TYR A 12 -5.07 -13.90 6.04
C TYR A 12 -6.42 -13.62 5.36
N ARG A 13 -7.52 -14.22 5.85
CA ARG A 13 -8.88 -13.98 5.35
C ARG A 13 -9.40 -12.58 5.67
N GLU A 14 -9.13 -12.05 6.87
CA GLU A 14 -9.49 -10.67 7.22
C GLU A 14 -8.73 -9.64 6.37
N GLN A 15 -7.45 -9.89 6.09
CA GLN A 15 -6.64 -9.04 5.19
C GLN A 15 -7.14 -9.09 3.76
N LEU A 16 -7.40 -10.28 3.23
CA LEU A 16 -8.02 -10.46 1.91
C LEU A 16 -9.38 -9.76 1.85
N HIS A 17 -10.17 -9.82 2.91
CA HIS A 17 -11.47 -9.16 2.95
C HIS A 17 -11.35 -7.63 2.88
N ILE A 18 -10.46 -7.03 3.68
CA ILE A 18 -10.23 -5.58 3.66
C ILE A 18 -9.70 -5.16 2.27
N LEU A 19 -8.76 -5.94 1.71
CA LEU A 19 -8.21 -5.73 0.39
C LEU A 19 -9.30 -5.82 -0.70
N GLU A 20 -10.13 -6.85 -0.67
CA GLU A 20 -11.23 -7.04 -1.63
C GLU A 20 -12.29 -5.95 -1.53
N GLN A 21 -12.66 -5.53 -0.33
CA GLN A 21 -13.64 -4.45 -0.11
C GLN A 21 -13.15 -3.12 -0.67
N PHE A 22 -11.85 -2.89 -0.56
CA PHE A 22 -11.20 -1.67 -1.01
C PHE A 22 -10.94 -1.65 -2.52
N LEU A 23 -10.41 -2.76 -3.07
CA LEU A 23 -10.15 -2.89 -4.49
C LEU A 23 -11.44 -3.00 -5.32
N LYS A 24 -12.54 -3.52 -4.75
CA LYS A 24 -13.88 -3.45 -5.38
C LYS A 24 -14.33 -2.03 -5.72
N LYS A 25 -13.86 -1.01 -4.99
CA LYS A 25 -14.16 0.41 -5.26
C LYS A 25 -13.33 1.01 -6.41
N ILE A 26 -12.25 0.35 -6.83
CA ILE A 26 -11.30 0.84 -7.87
C ILE A 26 -11.65 0.27 -9.27
N SER A 27 -12.69 -0.56 -9.38
CA SER A 27 -13.48 -0.82 -10.60
C SER A 27 -12.77 -1.39 -11.85
N VAL A 28 -11.88 -2.38 -11.74
CA VAL A 28 -11.48 -3.26 -12.87
C VAL A 28 -11.29 -4.73 -12.44
N ARG A 29 -12.34 -5.55 -12.46
CA ARG A 29 -12.33 -6.90 -11.84
C ARG A 29 -11.21 -7.85 -12.32
N SER A 30 -10.84 -7.85 -13.61
CA SER A 30 -9.83 -8.79 -14.16
C SER A 30 -8.38 -8.37 -13.88
N GLU A 31 -8.08 -7.08 -14.01
CA GLU A 31 -6.74 -6.52 -13.75
C GLU A 31 -6.43 -6.53 -12.24
N ILE A 32 -7.45 -6.39 -11.40
CA ILE A 32 -7.34 -6.44 -9.93
C ILE A 32 -6.91 -7.83 -9.44
N GLU A 33 -7.52 -8.90 -9.93
CA GLU A 33 -7.13 -10.25 -9.50
C GLU A 33 -5.71 -10.60 -9.95
N GLN A 34 -5.31 -10.15 -11.14
CA GLN A 34 -3.98 -10.36 -11.65
C GLN A 34 -2.95 -9.56 -10.84
N HIS A 35 -3.20 -8.27 -10.57
CA HIS A 35 -2.37 -7.43 -9.73
C HIS A 35 -2.23 -7.98 -8.30
N THR A 36 -3.34 -8.42 -7.71
CA THR A 36 -3.35 -9.02 -6.36
C THR A 36 -2.57 -10.33 -6.33
N ARG A 37 -2.74 -11.21 -7.34
CA ARG A 37 -1.94 -12.44 -7.47
C ARG A 37 -0.45 -12.13 -7.58
N TYR A 38 -0.06 -11.16 -8.41
CA TYR A 38 1.33 -10.73 -8.51
C TYR A 38 1.87 -10.21 -7.17
N LEU A 39 1.08 -9.42 -6.44
CA LEU A 39 1.48 -8.89 -5.15
C LEU A 39 1.74 -10.01 -4.12
N PHE A 40 0.85 -11.01 -4.04
CA PHE A 40 1.05 -12.17 -3.18
C PHE A 40 2.25 -13.01 -3.59
N SER A 41 2.42 -13.29 -4.89
CA SER A 41 3.59 -14.02 -5.39
C SER A 41 4.90 -13.28 -5.13
N PHE A 42 4.89 -11.95 -5.27
CA PHE A 42 6.04 -11.11 -4.97
C PHE A 42 6.38 -11.14 -3.48
N ALA A 43 5.38 -10.98 -2.61
CA ALA A 43 5.57 -11.05 -1.15
C ALA A 43 6.12 -12.42 -0.70
N GLU A 44 5.63 -13.51 -1.29
CA GLU A 44 6.14 -14.86 -1.00
C GLU A 44 7.60 -15.03 -1.45
N ALA A 45 7.92 -14.59 -2.67
CA ALA A 45 9.28 -14.65 -3.19
C ALA A 45 10.25 -13.81 -2.34
N LEU A 46 9.84 -12.58 -2.00
CA LEU A 46 10.62 -11.66 -1.16
C LEU A 46 10.84 -12.23 0.24
N SER A 47 9.79 -12.80 0.85
CA SER A 47 9.88 -13.45 2.15
C SER A 47 10.93 -14.56 2.17
N LYS A 48 10.95 -15.41 1.13
CA LYS A 48 11.92 -16.51 1.01
C LYS A 48 13.33 -15.99 0.78
N LEU A 49 13.51 -15.01 -0.11
CA LEU A 49 14.81 -14.47 -0.47
C LEU A 49 15.49 -13.76 0.71
N MET A 50 14.70 -13.01 1.49
CA MET A 50 15.21 -12.15 2.56
C MET A 50 15.01 -12.74 3.97
N ASN A 51 14.43 -13.94 4.06
CA ASN A 51 14.05 -14.59 5.32
C ASN A 51 13.21 -13.68 6.23
N LEU A 52 12.24 -12.97 5.64
CA LEU A 52 11.43 -12.00 6.39
C LEU A 52 10.50 -12.71 7.39
N PRO A 53 10.35 -12.17 8.61
CA PRO A 53 9.31 -12.58 9.53
C PRO A 53 7.92 -12.50 8.89
N ALA A 54 7.04 -13.44 9.23
CA ALA A 54 5.66 -13.46 8.72
C ALA A 54 4.89 -12.14 9.00
N GLN A 55 5.24 -11.44 10.08
CA GLN A 55 4.68 -10.13 10.40
C GLN A 55 5.08 -9.05 9.38
N ASP A 56 6.34 -9.02 8.95
CA ASP A 56 6.82 -8.03 7.98
C ASP A 56 6.22 -8.29 6.59
N VAL A 57 6.06 -9.56 6.21
CA VAL A 57 5.34 -9.95 4.99
C VAL A 57 3.89 -9.48 5.04
N HIS A 58 3.24 -9.66 6.18
CA HIS A 58 1.89 -9.16 6.40
C HIS A 58 1.83 -7.63 6.27
N PHE A 59 2.73 -6.90 6.93
CA PHE A 59 2.76 -5.43 6.86
C PHE A 59 3.04 -4.93 5.44
N PHE A 60 3.94 -5.58 4.72
CA PHE A 60 4.19 -5.29 3.31
C PHE A 60 2.92 -5.44 2.47
N LEU A 61 2.22 -6.57 2.58
CA LEU A 61 0.99 -6.83 1.81
C LEU A 61 -0.09 -5.77 2.08
N VAL A 62 -0.32 -5.41 3.34
CA VAL A 62 -1.30 -4.38 3.70
C VAL A 62 -0.86 -2.99 3.23
N SER A 63 0.43 -2.69 3.31
CA SER A 63 0.93 -1.39 2.85
C SER A 63 0.82 -1.27 1.33
N ALA A 64 1.24 -2.31 0.59
CA ALA A 64 1.16 -2.35 -0.87
C ALA A 64 -0.28 -2.29 -1.39
N ALA A 65 -1.21 -2.91 -0.67
CA ALA A 65 -2.63 -2.79 -0.93
C ALA A 65 -3.19 -1.36 -0.83
N LEU A 66 -2.65 -0.56 0.10
CA LEU A 66 -3.28 0.69 0.54
C LEU A 66 -2.48 1.95 0.17
N HIS A 67 -1.22 1.83 -0.23
CA HIS A 67 -0.30 2.97 -0.43
C HIS A 67 -0.87 4.03 -1.37
N ASP A 68 -1.53 3.60 -2.44
CA ASP A 68 -2.08 4.45 -3.49
C ASP A 68 -3.55 4.83 -3.31
N LEU A 69 -4.17 4.50 -2.17
CA LEU A 69 -5.59 4.79 -1.91
C LEU A 69 -5.98 6.24 -2.19
N GLY A 70 -5.14 7.19 -1.77
CA GLY A 70 -5.47 8.60 -1.92
C GLY A 70 -5.57 9.06 -3.37
N LYS A 71 -5.05 8.27 -4.33
CA LYS A 71 -5.21 8.56 -5.77
C LYS A 71 -6.68 8.51 -6.19
N THR A 72 -7.55 7.83 -5.44
CA THR A 72 -9.01 7.84 -5.69
C THR A 72 -9.64 9.24 -5.65
N LEU A 73 -8.99 10.21 -5.00
CA LEU A 73 -9.43 11.61 -4.96
C LEU A 73 -8.65 12.52 -5.93
N VAL A 74 -7.68 11.98 -6.67
CA VAL A 74 -6.97 12.71 -7.72
C VAL A 74 -7.82 12.64 -9.01
N PRO A 75 -8.08 13.77 -9.68
CA PRO A 75 -8.85 13.77 -10.93
C PRO A 75 -8.24 12.83 -11.97
N GLU A 76 -9.09 12.00 -12.60
CA GLU A 76 -8.68 11.02 -13.60
C GLU A 76 -7.89 11.65 -14.76
N ARG A 77 -8.28 12.86 -15.19
CA ARG A 77 -7.56 13.64 -16.22
C ARG A 77 -6.10 13.93 -15.88
N ILE A 78 -5.76 13.99 -14.58
CA ILE A 78 -4.38 14.19 -14.11
C ILE A 78 -3.66 12.83 -14.09
N LEU A 79 -4.30 11.78 -13.58
CA LEU A 79 -3.72 10.43 -13.50
C LEU A 79 -3.44 9.82 -14.88
N GLN A 80 -4.29 10.09 -15.87
CA GLN A 80 -4.18 9.55 -17.23
C GLN A 80 -3.45 10.48 -18.22
N LYS A 81 -2.90 11.59 -17.72
CA LYS A 81 -2.22 12.57 -18.57
C LYS A 81 -0.99 11.95 -19.23
N LYS A 82 -0.92 12.01 -20.57
CA LYS A 82 0.22 11.48 -21.35
C LYS A 82 1.42 12.43 -21.41
N SER A 83 1.21 13.72 -21.16
CA SER A 83 2.27 14.72 -21.06
C SER A 83 2.70 14.91 -19.60
N SER A 84 3.85 15.56 -19.40
CA SER A 84 4.35 15.88 -18.06
C SER A 84 3.31 16.66 -17.25
N LEU A 85 3.22 16.33 -15.96
CA LEU A 85 2.41 17.09 -15.01
C LEU A 85 3.04 18.48 -14.81
N THR A 86 2.19 19.49 -14.72
CA THR A 86 2.57 20.80 -14.18
C THR A 86 2.90 20.66 -12.69
N SER A 87 3.65 21.61 -12.13
CA SER A 87 3.98 21.59 -10.70
C SER A 87 2.73 21.56 -9.81
N SER A 88 1.64 22.23 -10.20
CA SER A 88 0.37 22.21 -9.47
C SER A 88 -0.32 20.84 -9.54
N GLU A 89 -0.33 20.19 -10.71
CA GLU A 89 -0.89 18.85 -10.87
C GLU A 89 -0.07 17.83 -10.09
N PHE A 90 1.26 17.91 -10.16
CA PHE A 90 2.16 17.07 -9.38
C PHE A 90 1.93 17.24 -7.88
N ASN A 91 1.83 18.47 -7.37
CA ASN A 91 1.54 18.73 -5.97
C ASN A 91 0.20 18.15 -5.52
N MET A 92 -0.78 18.04 -6.42
CA MET A 92 -2.05 17.37 -6.13
C MET A 92 -1.89 15.87 -6.00
N VAL A 93 -1.15 15.23 -6.93
CA VAL A 93 -0.80 13.82 -6.83
C VAL A 93 -0.01 13.57 -5.55
N LYS A 94 0.94 14.44 -5.21
CA LYS A 94 1.82 14.34 -4.04
C LYS A 94 1.09 14.17 -2.70
N LEU A 95 -0.16 14.64 -2.61
CA LEU A 95 -0.99 14.54 -1.41
C LEU A 95 -1.61 13.15 -1.19
N HIS A 96 -1.57 12.25 -2.18
CA HIS A 96 -2.22 10.94 -2.06
C HIS A 96 -1.79 10.08 -0.86
N PRO A 97 -0.53 10.11 -0.35
CA PRO A 97 -0.18 9.32 0.83
C PRO A 97 -0.96 9.78 2.06
N VAL A 98 -1.03 11.10 2.27
CA VAL A 98 -1.75 11.71 3.40
C VAL A 98 -3.26 11.51 3.27
N ILE A 99 -3.79 11.67 2.05
CA ILE A 99 -5.21 11.45 1.78
C ILE A 99 -5.57 9.97 2.01
N GLY A 100 -4.70 9.04 1.60
CA GLY A 100 -4.87 7.62 1.84
C GLY A 100 -4.99 7.31 3.32
N LEU A 101 -4.05 7.79 4.14
CA LEU A 101 -4.11 7.60 5.59
C LEU A 101 -5.38 8.18 6.23
N ARG A 102 -5.77 9.41 5.85
CA ARG A 102 -7.01 10.02 6.33
C ARG A 102 -8.25 9.20 5.96
N THR A 103 -8.25 8.59 4.78
CA THR A 103 -9.37 7.74 4.32
C THR A 103 -9.44 6.44 5.09
N ILE A 104 -8.29 5.82 5.41
CA ILE A 104 -8.19 4.62 6.27
C ILE A 104 -8.75 4.95 7.67
N GLU A 105 -8.36 6.08 8.24
CA GLU A 105 -8.81 6.53 9.56
C GLU A 105 -10.31 6.86 9.58
N ALA A 106 -10.81 7.59 8.58
CA ALA A 106 -12.23 7.89 8.46
C ALA A 106 -13.11 6.64 8.27
N ALA A 107 -12.55 5.58 7.67
CA ALA A 107 -13.22 4.30 7.52
C ALA A 107 -13.18 3.43 8.79
N GLY A 108 -12.48 3.86 9.85
CA GLY A 108 -12.31 3.10 11.10
C GLY A 108 -11.43 1.85 10.93
N LEU A 109 -10.62 1.78 9.88
CA LEU A 109 -9.72 0.66 9.65
C LEU A 109 -8.51 0.75 10.58
N LEU A 110 -8.36 -0.23 11.46
CA LEU A 110 -7.20 -0.35 12.33
C LEU A 110 -6.04 -0.97 11.54
N VAL A 111 -5.03 -0.17 11.26
CA VAL A 111 -3.77 -0.62 10.66
C VAL A 111 -2.61 -0.37 11.61
N PRO A 112 -1.61 -1.27 11.66
CA PRO A 112 -0.38 -1.09 12.43
C PRO A 112 0.34 0.22 12.09
N GLN A 113 1.09 0.77 13.04
CA GLN A 113 1.81 2.03 12.83
C GLN A 113 2.86 1.90 11.72
N GLU A 114 3.50 0.75 11.61
CA GLU A 114 4.47 0.41 10.57
C GLU A 114 3.85 0.49 9.17
N VAL A 115 2.60 0.04 9.02
CA VAL A 115 1.83 0.16 7.78
C VAL A 115 1.53 1.62 7.48
N LYS A 116 1.13 2.41 8.49
CA LYS A 116 0.88 3.85 8.30
C LYS A 116 2.13 4.58 7.83
N ILE A 117 3.28 4.28 8.44
CA ILE A 117 4.59 4.86 8.07
C ILE A 117 4.97 4.44 6.65
N ALA A 118 4.77 3.16 6.30
CA ALA A 118 5.04 2.65 4.96
C ALA A 118 4.20 3.39 3.90
N ILE A 119 2.90 3.53 4.13
CA ILE A 119 1.99 4.29 3.26
C ILE A 119 2.39 5.76 3.19
N HIS A 120 2.76 6.42 4.30
CA HIS A 120 3.11 7.84 4.27
C HIS A 120 4.40 8.11 3.48
N HIS A 121 5.39 7.22 3.59
CA HIS A 121 6.77 7.46 3.13
C HIS A 121 7.14 6.68 1.85
N HIS A 122 6.20 6.07 1.13
CA HIS A 122 6.54 5.23 -0.03
C HIS A 122 7.12 6.00 -1.23
N HIS A 123 7.05 7.34 -1.25
CA HIS A 123 7.75 8.18 -2.22
C HIS A 123 9.03 8.82 -1.66
N GLU A 124 9.48 8.39 -0.48
CA GLU A 124 10.73 8.85 0.10
C GLU A 124 11.92 8.06 -0.42
N THR A 125 13.05 8.75 -0.55
CA THR A 125 14.31 8.18 -1.02
C THR A 125 15.33 8.20 0.12
N PRO A 126 16.33 7.29 0.13
CA PRO A 126 17.35 7.26 1.17
C PRO A 126 18.12 8.58 1.34
N ASP A 127 18.28 9.35 0.26
CA ASP A 127 18.98 10.63 0.21
C ASP A 127 18.09 11.84 0.57
N GLY A 128 16.82 11.63 0.94
CA GLY A 128 15.90 12.70 1.32
C GLY A 128 15.45 13.59 0.15
N SER A 129 15.61 13.16 -1.10
CA SER A 129 15.09 13.88 -2.28
C SER A 129 13.61 13.59 -2.59
N GLY A 130 12.97 12.75 -1.76
CA GLY A 130 11.58 12.34 -1.87
C GLY A 130 10.54 13.44 -1.58
N TYR A 131 9.29 13.02 -1.38
CA TYR A 131 8.18 13.96 -1.27
C TYR A 131 8.32 14.92 -0.08
N TYR A 132 8.70 14.43 1.09
CA TYR A 132 8.71 15.19 2.33
C TYR A 132 10.11 15.39 2.89
N PHE A 133 11.14 15.11 2.08
CA PHE A 133 12.55 15.22 2.44
C PHE A 133 12.94 14.35 3.63
N ILE A 134 12.36 13.16 3.73
CA ILE A 134 12.63 12.23 4.82
C ILE A 134 13.78 11.32 4.40
N GLU A 135 14.89 11.41 5.11
CA GLU A 135 16.04 10.53 4.90
C GLU A 135 15.79 9.14 5.49
N ASN A 136 16.42 8.13 4.87
CA ASN A 136 16.43 6.75 5.34
C ASN A 136 15.04 6.20 5.72
N PRO A 137 14.06 6.21 4.80
CA PRO A 137 12.73 5.68 5.06
C PRO A 137 12.80 4.18 5.40
N THR A 138 11.77 3.71 6.11
CA THR A 138 11.75 2.34 6.64
C THR A 138 11.93 1.30 5.54
N PHE A 139 12.36 0.10 5.90
CA PHE A 139 12.45 -1.02 4.96
C PHE A 139 11.13 -1.23 4.20
N LEU A 140 9.99 -1.21 4.90
CA LEU A 140 8.67 -1.36 4.29
C LEU A 140 8.35 -0.23 3.32
N SER A 141 8.64 1.03 3.67
CA SER A 141 8.44 2.18 2.77
C SER A 141 9.19 2.03 1.45
N ARG A 142 10.40 1.44 1.46
CA ARG A 142 11.26 1.29 0.28
C ARG A 142 10.89 0.14 -0.64
N LEU A 143 9.97 -0.72 -0.21
CA LEU A 143 9.48 -1.85 -1.02
C LEU A 143 8.22 -1.50 -1.83
N LEU A 144 7.65 -0.32 -1.60
CA LEU A 144 6.41 0.17 -2.19
C LEU A 144 6.73 1.16 -3.32
#